data_AF-A0A8K1DCQ8-F1
#
_entry.id   AF-A0A8K1DCQ8-F1
#
_cell.length_a   1.000
_cell.length_b   1.000
_cell.length_c   1.000
_cell.angle_alpha   90.00
_cell.angle_beta   90.00
_cell.angle_gamma   90.00
#
_symmetry.space_group_name_H-M   'P 1'
#
loop_
_entity.id
_entity.type
_entity.pdbx_description
1 polymer ?
#
loop_
_entity_poly.entity_id
_entity_poly.type
_entity_poly.pdbx_seq_one_letter_code
_entity_poly.pdbx_strand_id
1 'polypeptide(L)' 'MVGTQKLPKLTFTIDPNANGYVVSCSEISYLFTDTGSVEEIDQTIRTLISDYVESFPDDAQKRGIDKNIARK' A
#
# COMPACT_ATOMS: atom_id res chain seq x y z
N MET A 1 16.98 23.09 -1.53
CA MET A 1 17.35 21.89 -2.33
C MET A 1 16.12 20.99 -2.36
N VAL A 2 15.32 21.05 -3.42
CA VAL A 2 14.13 20.19 -3.57
C VAL A 2 14.65 18.80 -3.93
N GLY A 3 14.77 17.95 -2.92
CA GLY A 3 15.07 16.54 -3.13
C GLY A 3 13.96 15.96 -4.01
N THR A 4 14.34 15.46 -5.17
CA THR A 4 13.49 14.59 -6.00
C THR A 4 13.24 13.33 -5.18
N GLN A 5 12.28 13.39 -4.26
CA GLN A 5 11.76 12.23 -3.56
C GLN A 5 11.13 11.33 -4.63
N LYS A 6 11.94 10.44 -5.17
CA LYS A 6 11.49 9.27 -5.93
C LYS A 6 10.47 8.60 -5.03
N LEU A 7 9.19 8.75 -5.38
CA LEU A 7 8.12 8.00 -4.75
C LEU A 7 8.57 6.53 -4.72
N PRO A 8 8.66 5.89 -3.53
CA PRO A 8 8.97 4.49 -3.47
C PRO A 8 7.91 3.77 -4.27
N LYS A 9 8.36 3.04 -5.30
CA LYS A 9 7.48 2.22 -6.11
C LYS A 9 7.12 1.03 -5.26
N LEU A 10 5.93 1.04 -4.66
CA LEU A 10 5.41 -0.09 -3.90
C LEU A 10 4.88 -1.14 -4.88
N THR A 11 5.26 -2.39 -4.65
CA THR A 11 4.87 -3.51 -5.49
C THR A 11 3.87 -4.36 -4.73
N PHE A 12 2.64 -4.43 -5.22
CA PHE A 12 1.61 -5.28 -4.64
C PHE A 12 1.48 -6.57 -5.44
N THR A 13 1.42 -7.69 -4.71
CA THR A 13 1.13 -9.01 -5.27
C THR A 13 -0.32 -9.35 -4.94
N ILE A 14 -1.03 -9.87 -5.93
CA ILE A 14 -2.43 -10.25 -5.84
C ILE A 14 -2.50 -11.75 -6.08
N ASP A 15 -2.77 -12.51 -5.02
CA ASP A 15 -2.89 -13.95 -5.08
C ASP A 15 -4.35 -14.38 -4.90
N PRO A 16 -4.90 -15.23 -5.78
CA PRO A 16 -6.25 -15.76 -5.59
C PRO A 16 -6.31 -16.62 -4.32
N ASN A 17 -7.40 -16.49 -3.57
CA ASN A 17 -7.68 -17.24 -2.35
C ASN A 17 -9.12 -17.76 -2.37
N ALA A 18 -9.48 -18.65 -1.44
CA ALA A 18 -10.80 -19.29 -1.36
C ALA A 18 -11.98 -18.30 -1.32
N ASN A 19 -11.76 -17.07 -0.84
CA ASN A 19 -12.79 -16.03 -0.68
C ASN A 19 -12.64 -14.84 -1.65
N GLY A 20 -11.74 -14.92 -2.63
CA GLY A 20 -11.44 -13.81 -3.55
C GLY A 20 -9.96 -13.68 -3.80
N TYR A 21 -9.35 -12.59 -3.33
CA TYR A 21 -7.95 -12.26 -3.56
C TYR A 21 -7.28 -11.77 -2.27
N VAL A 22 -6.02 -12.13 -2.10
CA VAL A 22 -5.14 -11.58 -1.07
C VAL A 22 -4.21 -10.59 -1.75
N VAL A 23 -4.21 -9.37 -1.26
CA VAL A 23 -3.34 -8.29 -1.72
C VAL A 23 -2.27 -8.09 -0.67
N SER A 24 -1.00 -8.23 -1.06
CA SER A 24 0.15 -8.10 -0.17
C SER A 24 1.20 -7.16 -0.73
N CYS A 25 1.86 -6.39 0.13
CA CYS A 25 2.96 -5.52 -0.26
C CYS A 25 4.30 -6.27 -0.22
N SER A 26 5.05 -6.23 -1.32
CA SER A 26 6.33 -6.94 -1.43
C SER A 26 7.39 -6.34 -0.51
N GLU A 27 7.36 -5.03 -0.31
CA GLU A 27 8.32 -4.31 0.51
C GLU A 27 7.99 -4.37 2.01
N ILE A 28 6.72 -4.60 2.37
CA ILE A 28 6.23 -4.56 3.76
C ILE A 28 5.43 -5.83 4.05
N SER A 29 6.09 -6.82 4.67
CA SER A 29 5.53 -8.17 4.86
C SER A 29 4.26 -8.23 5.70
N TYR A 30 4.02 -7.26 6.56
CA TYR A 30 2.80 -7.18 7.39
C TYR A 30 1.71 -6.31 6.75
N LEU A 31 1.95 -5.73 5.58
CA LEU A 31 0.99 -4.92 4.87
C LEU A 31 0.26 -5.78 3.83
N PHE A 32 -0.79 -6.46 4.29
CA PHE A 32 -1.63 -7.31 3.45
C PHE A 32 -3.09 -7.24 3.88
N THR A 33 -3.99 -7.59 2.98
CA THR A 33 -5.44 -7.64 3.21
C THR A 33 -6.11 -8.57 2.23
N ASP A 34 -7.26 -9.11 2.59
CA ASP A 34 -8.16 -9.81 1.67
C ASP A 34 -9.14 -8.84 1.01
N THR A 35 -9.62 -9.22 -0.17
CA THR A 35 -10.71 -8.56 -0.88
C THR A 35 -11.52 -9.58 -1.69
N GLY A 36 -12.83 -9.36 -1.78
CA GLY A 36 -13.74 -10.29 -2.46
C GLY A 36 -13.69 -10.18 -3.98
N SER A 37 -13.32 -9.01 -4.51
CA SER A 37 -13.46 -8.70 -5.93
C SER A 37 -12.26 -7.91 -6.48
N VAL A 38 -11.94 -8.12 -7.76
CA VAL A 38 -10.84 -7.42 -8.44
C VAL A 38 -11.09 -5.92 -8.53
N GLU A 39 -12.35 -5.52 -8.71
CA GLU A 39 -12.76 -4.10 -8.80
C GLU A 39 -12.47 -3.31 -7.52
N GLU A 40 -12.44 -3.97 -6.35
CA GLU A 40 -12.18 -3.32 -5.06
C GLU A 40 -10.68 -3.19 -4.78
N ILE A 41 -9.81 -3.94 -5.49
CA ILE A 41 -8.36 -4.01 -5.21
C ILE A 41 -7.70 -2.62 -5.18
N ASP A 42 -8.00 -1.74 -6.15
CA ASP A 42 -7.39 -0.40 -6.20
C ASP A 42 -7.74 0.41 -4.94
N GLN A 43 -9.01 0.43 -4.55
CA GLN A 43 -9.47 1.13 -3.37
C GLN A 43 -8.90 0.51 -2.09
N THR A 44 -8.86 -0.83 -2.03
CA THR A 44 -8.27 -1.57 -0.92
C THR A 44 -6.79 -1.23 -0.75
N ILE A 45 -6.00 -1.20 -1.82
CA ILE A 45 -4.58 -0.81 -1.78
C ILE A 45 -4.42 0.63 -1.27
N ARG A 46 -5.22 1.58 -1.79
CA ARG A 46 -5.17 2.99 -1.35
C ARG A 46 -5.48 3.12 0.15
N THR A 47 -6.50 2.43 0.63
CA THR A 47 -6.88 2.42 2.05
C THR A 47 -5.77 1.81 2.90
N LEU A 48 -5.21 0.67 2.48
CA LEU A 48 -4.14 -0.03 3.18
C LEU A 48 -2.89 0.83 3.33
N ILE A 49 -2.50 1.57 2.27
CA ILE A 49 -1.40 2.52 2.32
C ILE A 49 -1.73 3.70 3.25
N SER A 50 -2.94 4.26 3.17
CA SER A 50 -3.34 5.38 4.04
C SER A 50 -3.29 4.97 5.51
N ASP A 51 -3.86 3.82 5.85
CA ASP A 51 -3.86 3.29 7.21
C ASP A 51 -2.43 3.03 7.71
N TYR A 52 -1.56 2.47 6.87
CA TYR A 52 -0.16 2.26 7.21
C TYR A 52 0.59 3.57 7.50
N VAL A 53 0.38 4.61 6.69
CA VAL A 53 1.00 5.92 6.91
C VAL A 53 0.47 6.57 8.20
N GLU A 54 -0.78 6.32 8.57
CA GLU A 54 -1.41 6.85 9.78
C GLU A 54 -1.01 6.09 11.05
N SER A 55 -0.93 4.77 10.98
CA SER A 55 -0.57 3.89 12.08
C SER A 55 0.94 3.84 12.33
N PHE A 56 1.77 3.93 11.28
CA PHE A 56 3.22 3.81 11.35
C PHE A 56 3.94 4.97 10.63
N PRO A 57 3.72 6.23 11.04
CA PRO A 57 4.27 7.40 10.34
C PRO A 57 5.81 7.41 10.29
N ASP A 58 6.49 6.96 11.35
CA ASP A 58 7.95 6.86 11.38
C ASP A 58 8.51 5.82 10.40
N ASP A 59 7.86 4.65 10.27
CA ASP A 59 8.29 3.60 9.34
C ASP A 59 7.97 3.99 7.89
N ALA A 60 6.79 4.58 7.67
CA ALA A 60 6.39 5.15 6.39
C ALA A 60 7.40 6.21 5.91
N GLN A 61 7.77 7.16 6.78
CA GLN A 61 8.75 8.19 6.45
C GLN A 61 10.14 7.60 6.19
N LYS A 62 10.60 6.61 6.98
CA LYS A 62 11.86 5.91 6.72
C LYS A 62 11.89 5.21 5.37
N ARG A 63 10.74 4.71 4.92
CA ARG A 63 10.57 4.08 3.61
C ARG A 63 10.25 5.06 2.48
N GLY A 64 10.07 6.36 2.79
CA GLY A 64 9.71 7.41 1.83
C GLY A 64 8.25 7.37 1.36
N ILE A 65 7.37 6.71 2.11
CA ILE A 65 5.94 6.54 1.79
C ILE A 65 5.18 7.72 2.40
N ASP A 66 4.98 8.78 1.62
CA ASP A 66 4.27 9.98 2.07
C ASP A 66 2.78 9.92 1.79
N LYS A 67 1.94 10.52 2.65
CA LYS A 67 0.47 10.60 2.53
C LYS A 67 -0.07 11.25 1.22
N ASN A 68 0.82 11.74 0.34
CA ASN A 68 0.47 12.32 -0.96
C ASN A 68 0.05 11.29 -2.03
N ILE A 69 0.26 9.99 -1.80
CA ILE A 69 -0.06 8.92 -2.77
C ILE A 69 -1.58 8.73 -2.97
N ALA A 70 -2.41 9.10 -1.98
CA ALA A 70 -3.85 8.91 -2.03
C ALA A 70 -4.61 10.00 -2.80
N ARG A 71 -3.94 11.07 -3.24
CA ARG A 71 -4.57 12.29 -3.78
C ARG A 71 -4.10 12.60 -5.21
N LYS A 72 -4.25 11.66 -6.13
CA LYS A 72 -4.23 11.96 -7.57
C LYS A 72 -5.22 11.11 -8.34
#